data_AF-A0AAP0EZE2-F1
#
_entry.id   AF-A0AAP0EZE2-F1
#
_cell.length_a   1.000
_cell.length_b   1.000
_cell.length_c   1.000
_cell.angle_alpha   90.00
_cell.angle_beta   90.00
_cell.angle_gamma   90.00
#
_symmetry.space_group_name_H-M   'P 1'
#
loop_
_entity.id
_entity.type
_entity.pdbx_description
1 polymer ?
#
loop_
_entity_poly.entity_id
_entity_poly.type
_entity_poly.pdbx_seq_one_letter_code
_entity_poly.pdbx_strand_id
1 'polypeptide(L)'
;MAQSTDFGHFNLNKQSLLDLFASAGIAEAPSEGFSVAAALARCISGSYAAGSDFRRLSDPEFLFREDASKIAAVIESALQSIGCPYPLDARQILELDYSKIHPVVQWLVSYAPDAQSKTEDKVTDFLCEIEDEKQTLEQLQRNLAHEENSMKTLQIALAEQNQKKANILHEKQNLHKKLDKDSDADFVERFIVLLKSFKADVIKLEKKMSVGEENRSISDDIGPFMYLDKLNLAKRELAAKVRAVLSLKRQLADMPSQSELIQYERRFSELYAQIQDRLCQTRKFYATYNALVEIKELMLKETSLLNSLSSQSVSHCHEG
;
A
#
# COMPACT_ATOMS: atom_id res chain seq x y z
N MET A 1 53.23 33.99 11.15
CA MET A 1 51.97 34.52 10.59
C MET A 1 51.54 33.63 9.43
N ALA A 2 50.87 32.51 9.69
CA ALA A 2 50.32 31.62 8.65
C ALA A 2 49.33 30.62 9.29
N GLN A 3 48.18 31.10 9.80
CA GLN A 3 47.10 30.22 10.28
C GLN A 3 45.69 30.76 9.97
N SER A 4 45.53 31.74 9.06
CA SER A 4 44.24 32.43 8.85
C SER A 4 43.53 32.10 7.53
N THR A 5 44.10 31.27 6.66
CA THR A 5 43.51 30.94 5.33
C THR A 5 42.67 29.66 5.32
N ASP A 6 42.90 28.72 6.25
CA ASP A 6 42.24 27.40 6.25
C ASP A 6 40.80 27.45 6.80
N PHE A 7 40.55 28.33 7.78
CA PHE A 7 39.22 28.56 8.34
C PHE A 7 38.23 29.17 7.34
N GLY A 8 38.72 29.95 6.36
CA GLY A 8 37.89 30.56 5.33
C GLY A 8 37.34 29.52 4.34
N HIS A 9 38.20 28.63 3.85
CA HIS A 9 37.84 27.58 2.90
C HIS A 9 36.87 26.54 3.51
N PHE A 10 37.08 26.17 4.77
CA PHE A 10 36.19 25.27 5.51
C PHE A 10 34.76 25.83 5.67
N ASN A 11 34.63 27.14 5.91
CA ASN A 11 33.33 27.80 6.07
C ASN A 11 32.57 27.91 4.74
N LEU A 12 33.28 28.23 3.65
CA LEU A 12 32.70 28.32 2.30
C LEU A 12 32.13 26.97 1.81
N ASN A 13 32.86 25.87 2.03
CA ASN A 13 32.41 24.53 1.62
C ASN A 13 31.21 24.05 2.47
N LYS A 14 31.18 24.36 3.76
CA LYS A 14 30.05 24.02 4.65
C LYS A 14 28.78 24.76 4.24
N GLN A 15 28.87 26.06 3.94
CA GLN A 15 27.71 26.87 3.53
C GLN A 15 27.13 26.38 2.20
N SER A 16 27.99 26.13 1.19
CA SER A 16 27.56 25.62 -0.11
C SER A 16 26.84 24.28 -0.01
N LEU A 17 27.29 23.40 0.89
CA LEU A 17 26.70 22.10 1.10
C LEU A 17 25.33 22.19 1.81
N LEU A 18 25.18 23.13 2.74
CA LEU A 18 23.89 23.44 3.38
C LEU A 18 22.88 24.00 2.37
N ASP A 19 23.32 24.91 1.50
CA ASP A 19 22.48 25.48 0.43
C ASP A 19 22.01 24.39 -0.54
N LEU A 20 22.89 23.43 -0.84
CA LEU A 20 22.58 22.29 -1.70
C LEU A 20 21.50 21.38 -1.06
N PHE A 21 21.62 21.07 0.23
CA PHE A 21 20.59 20.32 0.96
C PHE A 21 19.27 21.07 1.08
N ALA A 22 19.31 22.40 1.28
CA ALA A 22 18.12 23.24 1.31
C ALA A 22 17.43 23.26 -0.07
N SER A 23 18.20 23.35 -1.16
CA SER A 23 17.66 23.31 -2.53
C SER A 23 17.00 21.97 -2.89
N ALA A 24 17.45 20.88 -2.27
CA ALA A 24 16.88 19.55 -2.44
C ALA A 24 15.61 19.32 -1.56
N GLY A 25 15.19 20.30 -0.75
CA GLY A 25 14.03 20.17 0.14
C GLY A 25 14.27 19.27 1.36
N ILE A 26 15.53 19.02 1.73
CA ILE A 26 15.91 18.00 2.72
C ILE A 26 16.05 18.59 4.14
N ALA A 27 16.09 19.92 4.26
CA ALA A 27 16.26 20.61 5.54
C ALA A 27 15.23 21.74 5.73
N GLU A 28 14.32 21.59 6.70
CA GLU A 28 13.66 22.73 7.33
C GLU A 28 14.65 23.43 8.26
N ALA A 29 15.19 24.57 7.81
CA ALA A 29 16.01 25.55 8.52
C ALA A 29 17.23 25.04 9.33
N PRO A 30 18.40 25.71 9.24
CA PRO A 30 19.58 25.35 10.03
C PRO A 30 19.37 25.76 11.50
N SER A 31 18.67 24.92 12.27
CA SER A 31 18.64 25.00 13.74
C SER A 31 19.82 24.20 14.33
N GLU A 32 20.19 24.48 15.59
CA GLU A 32 21.46 24.14 16.27
C GLU A 32 21.85 22.64 16.40
N GLY A 33 21.31 21.74 15.57
CA GLY A 33 21.58 20.29 15.58
C GLY A 33 21.81 19.64 14.21
N PHE A 34 22.27 20.39 13.20
CA PHE A 34 22.47 19.85 11.85
C PHE A 34 23.55 18.75 11.80
N SER A 35 23.13 17.50 11.57
CA SER A 35 24.02 16.36 11.33
C SER A 35 24.14 16.07 9.83
N VAL A 36 25.36 16.16 9.29
CA VAL A 36 25.66 15.84 7.88
C VAL A 36 25.30 14.38 7.57
N ALA A 37 25.53 13.46 8.51
CA ALA A 37 25.15 12.06 8.37
C ALA A 37 23.63 11.88 8.24
N ALA A 38 22.84 12.63 9.03
CA ALA A 38 21.38 12.59 8.93
C ALA A 38 20.86 13.21 7.62
N ALA A 39 21.53 14.26 7.12
CA ALA A 39 21.20 14.86 5.83
C ALA A 39 21.50 13.90 4.66
N LEU A 40 22.66 13.23 4.68
CA LEU A 40 23.01 12.19 3.72
C LEU A 40 22.04 11.01 3.75
N ALA A 41 21.69 10.54 4.96
CA ALA A 41 20.71 9.47 5.15
C ALA A 41 19.36 9.82 4.49
N ARG A 42 18.86 11.05 4.68
CA ARG A 42 17.63 11.50 4.00
C ARG A 42 17.77 11.54 2.48
N CYS A 43 18.90 12.00 1.93
CA CYS A 43 19.13 12.01 0.48
C CYS A 43 19.05 10.60 -0.10
N ILE A 44 19.69 9.64 0.57
CA ILE A 44 19.72 8.25 0.14
C ILE A 44 18.33 7.62 0.25
N SER A 45 17.64 7.82 1.38
CA SER A 45 16.28 7.33 1.58
C SER A 45 15.27 7.91 0.60
N GLY A 46 15.39 9.20 0.25
CA GLY A 46 14.50 9.87 -0.71
C GLY A 46 14.73 9.46 -2.17
N SER A 47 15.87 8.81 -2.47
CA SER A 47 16.17 8.34 -3.83
C SER A 47 15.43 7.04 -4.20
N TYR A 48 14.76 6.37 -3.26
CA TYR A 48 14.04 5.07 -3.39
C TYR A 48 14.80 3.92 -4.08
N ALA A 49 16.03 4.15 -4.57
CA ALA A 49 16.92 3.19 -5.18
C ALA A 49 17.59 2.28 -4.14
N ALA A 50 17.63 2.74 -2.89
CA ALA A 50 18.02 1.91 -1.76
C ALA A 50 16.87 0.91 -1.51
N GLY A 51 17.10 -0.38 -1.78
CA GLY A 51 16.13 -1.44 -1.51
C GLY A 51 15.66 -1.46 -0.04
N SER A 52 14.79 -2.42 0.29
CA SER A 52 14.23 -2.62 1.64
C SER A 52 15.24 -2.59 2.79
N ASP A 53 16.52 -2.80 2.49
CA ASP A 53 17.63 -2.93 3.43
C ASP A 53 18.03 -1.61 4.12
N PHE A 54 17.77 -0.46 3.49
CA PHE A 54 18.20 0.84 4.03
C PHE A 54 17.07 1.66 4.66
N ARG A 55 15.88 1.07 4.86
CA ARG A 55 14.72 1.72 5.49
C ARG A 55 15.05 2.27 6.89
N ARG A 56 16.07 1.73 7.55
CA ARG A 56 16.59 2.20 8.85
C ARG A 56 17.20 3.59 8.78
N LEU A 57 17.74 4.02 7.63
CA LEU A 57 18.25 5.38 7.43
C LEU A 57 17.14 6.43 7.41
N SER A 58 15.89 6.02 7.16
CA SER A 58 14.71 6.89 7.27
C SER A 58 14.18 7.00 8.71
N ASP A 59 14.66 6.16 9.64
CA ASP A 59 14.17 6.12 11.01
C ASP A 59 14.90 7.17 11.86
N PRO A 60 14.20 8.19 12.38
CA PRO A 60 14.79 9.19 13.26
C PRO A 60 15.39 8.56 14.53
N GLU A 61 14.79 7.51 15.07
CA GLU A 61 15.31 6.87 16.29
C GLU A 61 16.65 6.16 16.05
N PHE A 62 16.82 5.53 14.87
CA PHE A 62 18.08 4.93 14.46
C PHE A 62 19.20 5.97 14.37
N LEU A 63 18.91 7.13 13.77
CA LEU A 63 19.88 8.22 13.61
C LEU A 63 20.24 8.93 14.93
N PHE A 64 19.38 8.86 15.95
CA PHE A 64 19.61 9.50 17.26
C PHE A 64 20.19 8.57 18.33
N ARG A 65 19.92 7.26 18.27
CA ARG A 65 20.25 6.31 19.33
C ARG A 65 21.55 5.54 19.07
N GLU A 66 21.95 5.40 17.80
CA GLU A 66 23.17 4.70 17.41
C GLU A 66 24.41 5.58 17.33
N ASP A 67 25.57 4.94 17.48
CA ASP A 67 26.85 5.61 17.34
C ASP A 67 27.03 6.15 15.92
N ALA A 68 27.54 7.37 15.79
CA ALA A 68 27.82 8.00 14.50
C ALA A 68 28.64 7.11 13.55
N SER A 69 29.49 6.22 14.11
CA SER A 69 30.29 5.26 13.35
C SER A 69 29.45 4.18 12.66
N LYS A 70 28.38 3.69 13.31
CA LYS A 70 27.47 2.72 12.70
C LYS A 70 26.63 3.37 11.62
N ILE A 71 26.13 4.58 11.88
CA ILE A 71 25.37 5.37 10.91
C ILE A 71 26.22 5.62 9.65
N ALA A 72 27.48 6.02 9.83
CA ALA A 72 28.41 6.25 8.72
C ALA A 72 28.70 4.97 7.91
N ALA A 73 28.85 3.81 8.56
CA ALA A 73 29.06 2.53 7.87
C ALA A 73 27.84 2.07 7.05
N VAL A 74 26.62 2.34 7.56
CA VAL A 74 25.38 2.04 6.82
C VAL A 74 25.23 2.98 5.62
N ILE A 75 25.58 4.26 5.78
CA ILE A 75 25.58 5.22 4.66
C ILE A 75 26.58 4.80 3.58
N GLU A 76 27.80 4.41 3.95
CA GLU A 76 28.81 3.89 3.01
C GLU A 76 28.28 2.67 2.23
N SER A 77 27.69 1.70 2.93
CA SER A 77 27.10 0.50 2.31
C SER A 77 25.95 0.85 1.36
N ALA A 78 25.13 1.83 1.73
CA ALA A 78 24.02 2.31 0.91
C ALA A 78 24.53 3.00 -0.37
N LEU A 79 25.54 3.86 -0.27
CA LEU A 79 26.16 4.53 -1.42
C LEU A 79 26.77 3.53 -2.40
N GLN A 80 27.40 2.46 -1.89
CA GLN A 80 27.92 1.37 -2.72
C GLN A 80 26.79 0.61 -3.43
N SER A 81 25.68 0.32 -2.74
CA SER A 81 24.52 -0.36 -3.32
C SER A 81 23.83 0.45 -4.41
N ILE A 82 23.82 1.78 -4.30
CA ILE A 82 23.22 2.68 -5.29
C ILE A 82 24.20 2.93 -6.46
N GLY A 83 25.45 2.48 -6.35
CA GLY A 83 26.47 2.61 -7.41
C GLY A 83 27.06 4.01 -7.50
N CYS A 84 27.20 4.71 -6.36
CA CYS A 84 27.80 6.05 -6.32
C CYS A 84 29.22 6.02 -6.91
N PRO A 85 29.55 6.90 -7.89
CA PRO A 85 30.87 6.92 -8.54
C PRO A 85 31.96 7.58 -7.68
N TYR A 86 31.58 8.23 -6.58
CA TYR A 86 32.50 8.94 -5.69
C TYR A 86 32.77 8.09 -4.43
N PRO A 87 34.03 7.69 -4.16
CA PRO A 87 34.36 6.89 -2.98
C PRO A 87 34.23 7.75 -1.73
N LEU A 88 33.42 7.28 -0.78
CA LEU A 88 33.19 7.93 0.50
C LEU A 88 33.17 6.88 1.61
N ASP A 89 34.16 6.94 2.49
CA ASP A 89 34.31 6.02 3.61
C ASP A 89 33.59 6.54 4.86
N ALA A 90 33.16 5.63 5.75
CA ALA A 90 32.54 5.98 7.03
C ALA A 90 33.40 6.94 7.88
N ARG A 91 34.73 6.82 7.81
CA ARG A 91 35.67 7.71 8.51
C ARG A 91 35.61 9.15 8.00
N GLN A 92 35.48 9.33 6.68
CA GLN A 92 35.42 10.65 6.05
C GLN A 92 34.10 11.37 6.35
N ILE A 93 33.03 10.60 6.55
CA ILE A 93 31.74 11.11 7.04
C ILE A 93 31.85 11.59 8.49
N LEU A 94 32.53 10.80 9.35
CA LEU A 94 32.75 11.14 10.76
C LEU A 94 33.67 12.36 10.95
N GLU A 95 34.71 12.46 10.15
CA GLU A 95 35.68 13.57 10.17
C GLU A 95 35.15 14.84 9.47
N LEU A 96 33.94 14.78 8.91
CA LEU A 96 33.31 15.88 8.17
C LEU A 96 34.20 16.40 7.04
N ASP A 97 34.79 15.50 6.25
CA ASP A 97 35.56 15.88 5.07
C ASP A 97 34.65 16.38 3.94
N TYR A 98 34.29 17.66 4.03
CA TYR A 98 33.40 18.33 3.09
C TYR A 98 33.90 18.26 1.63
N SER A 99 35.21 18.08 1.42
CA SER A 99 35.81 17.96 0.08
C SER A 99 35.35 16.69 -0.64
N LYS A 100 35.09 15.61 0.12
CA LYS A 100 34.64 14.32 -0.40
C LYS A 100 33.12 14.15 -0.31
N ILE A 101 32.50 14.77 0.69
CA ILE A 101 31.05 14.71 0.89
C ILE A 101 30.31 15.52 -0.19
N HIS A 102 30.84 16.68 -0.58
CA HIS A 102 30.15 17.59 -1.51
C HIS A 102 29.82 16.97 -2.88
N PRO A 103 30.75 16.30 -3.59
CA PRO A 103 30.45 15.63 -4.86
C PRO A 103 29.40 14.52 -4.75
N VAL A 104 29.37 13.81 -3.61
CA VAL A 104 28.39 12.75 -3.34
C VAL A 104 27.00 13.34 -3.18
N VAL A 105 26.85 14.43 -2.43
CA VAL A 105 25.57 15.11 -2.26
C VAL A 105 25.10 15.68 -3.60
N GLN A 106 25.98 16.33 -4.35
CA GLN A 106 25.65 16.88 -5.67
C GLN A 106 25.15 15.80 -6.63
N TRP A 107 25.77 14.63 -6.61
CA TRP A 107 25.32 13.49 -7.39
C TRP A 107 23.96 12.96 -6.91
N LEU A 108 23.77 12.74 -5.61
CA LEU A 108 22.51 12.25 -5.05
C LEU A 108 21.31 13.15 -5.41
N VAL A 109 21.51 14.47 -5.35
CA VAL A 109 20.48 15.45 -5.72
C VAL A 109 20.11 15.35 -7.20
N SER A 110 21.09 15.09 -8.08
CA SER A 110 20.83 14.86 -9.51
C SER A 110 20.29 13.46 -9.85
N TYR A 111 20.58 12.46 -9.01
CA TYR A 111 20.23 11.06 -9.23
C TYR A 111 18.80 10.71 -8.76
N ALA A 112 18.29 11.42 -7.75
CA ALA A 112 16.94 11.24 -7.22
C ALA A 112 15.79 11.29 -8.26
N PRO A 113 15.73 12.26 -9.21
CA PRO A 113 14.65 12.31 -10.20
C PRO A 113 14.65 11.14 -11.19
N ASP A 114 15.83 10.64 -11.60
CA ASP A 114 15.96 9.52 -12.56
C ASP A 114 15.52 8.17 -11.96
N ALA A 115 15.64 8.03 -10.64
CA ALA A 115 15.14 6.85 -9.92
C ALA A 115 13.61 6.90 -9.72
N GLN A 116 13.06 8.10 -9.48
CA GLN A 116 11.62 8.32 -9.33
C GLN A 116 10.86 8.10 -10.64
N SER A 117 11.36 8.63 -11.77
CA SER A 117 10.69 8.46 -13.07
C SER A 117 10.55 6.99 -13.46
N LYS A 118 11.59 6.17 -13.26
CA LYS A 118 11.58 4.74 -13.62
C LYS A 118 10.62 3.91 -12.77
N THR A 119 10.32 4.34 -11.56
CA THR A 119 9.32 3.68 -10.70
C THR A 119 7.91 4.16 -10.98
N GLU A 120 7.75 5.45 -11.26
CA GLU A 120 6.46 6.04 -11.65
C GLU A 120 5.99 5.44 -12.97
N ASP A 121 6.88 5.31 -13.96
CA ASP A 121 6.59 4.70 -15.27
C ASP A 121 6.04 3.26 -15.13
N LYS A 122 6.64 2.45 -14.24
CA LYS A 122 6.17 1.08 -13.98
C LYS A 122 4.80 1.07 -13.31
N VAL A 123 4.57 1.96 -12.35
CA VAL A 123 3.27 2.05 -11.65
C VAL A 123 2.18 2.52 -12.61
N THR A 124 2.48 3.47 -13.50
CA THR A 124 1.55 3.92 -14.53
C THR A 124 1.22 2.83 -15.53
N ASP A 125 2.20 2.03 -15.97
CA ASP A 125 1.97 0.90 -16.88
C ASP A 125 1.02 -0.14 -16.26
N PHE A 126 1.25 -0.52 -15.00
CA PHE A 126 0.35 -1.45 -14.30
C PHE A 126 -1.06 -0.87 -14.08
N LEU A 127 -1.20 0.43 -13.85
CA LEU A 127 -2.50 1.07 -13.70
C LEU A 127 -3.28 1.07 -15.03
N CYS A 128 -2.60 1.29 -16.16
CA CYS A 128 -3.21 1.20 -17.48
C CYS A 128 -3.70 -0.22 -17.80
N GLU A 129 -2.90 -1.27 -17.54
CA GLU A 129 -3.31 -2.66 -17.76
C GLU A 129 -4.57 -3.03 -16.94
N ILE A 130 -4.65 -2.58 -15.68
CA ILE A 130 -5.81 -2.83 -14.82
C ILE A 130 -7.07 -2.13 -15.34
N GLU A 131 -6.95 -0.90 -15.84
CA GLU A 131 -8.09 -0.15 -16.37
C GLU A 131 -8.61 -0.76 -17.67
N ASP A 132 -7.72 -1.25 -18.54
CA ASP A 132 -8.10 -1.94 -19.78
C ASP A 132 -8.84 -3.25 -19.48
N GLU A 133 -8.33 -4.08 -18.57
CA GLU A 133 -8.98 -5.33 -18.16
C GLU A 133 -10.38 -5.06 -17.55
N LYS A 134 -10.51 -4.00 -16.75
CA LYS A 134 -11.81 -3.57 -16.19
C LYS A 134 -12.81 -3.21 -17.27
N GLN A 135 -12.40 -2.46 -18.30
CA GLN A 135 -13.26 -2.13 -19.42
C GLN A 135 -13.73 -3.38 -20.19
N THR A 136 -12.85 -4.37 -20.40
CA THR A 136 -13.25 -5.63 -21.05
C THR A 136 -14.29 -6.41 -20.23
N LEU A 137 -14.17 -6.41 -18.91
CA LEU A 137 -15.14 -7.06 -18.02
C LEU A 137 -16.51 -6.38 -18.04
N GLU A 138 -16.54 -5.05 -18.05
CA GLU A 138 -17.78 -4.29 -18.17
C GLU A 138 -18.50 -4.58 -19.50
N GLN A 139 -17.74 -4.76 -20.59
CA GLN A 139 -18.31 -5.17 -21.88
C GLN A 139 -18.89 -6.59 -21.84
N LEU A 140 -18.18 -7.54 -21.22
CA LEU A 140 -18.66 -8.92 -21.08
C LEU A 140 -19.93 -8.99 -20.21
N GLN A 141 -20.00 -8.21 -19.13
CA GLN A 141 -21.21 -8.13 -18.29
C GLN A 141 -22.42 -7.59 -19.06
N ARG A 142 -22.23 -6.56 -19.90
CA ARG A 142 -23.30 -6.03 -20.75
C ARG A 142 -23.79 -7.06 -21.78
N ASN A 143 -22.87 -7.80 -22.39
CA ASN A 143 -23.22 -8.87 -23.34
C ASN A 143 -23.99 -10.00 -22.63
N LEU A 144 -23.55 -10.43 -21.45
CA LEU A 144 -24.26 -11.44 -20.66
C LEU A 144 -25.69 -10.99 -20.31
N ALA A 145 -25.85 -9.75 -19.85
CA ALA A 145 -27.17 -9.20 -19.53
C ALA A 145 -28.11 -9.16 -20.75
N HIS A 146 -27.56 -8.86 -21.93
CA HIS A 146 -28.32 -8.91 -23.19
C HIS A 146 -28.80 -10.33 -23.52
N GLU A 147 -27.90 -11.31 -23.44
CA GLU A 147 -28.24 -12.73 -23.69
C GLU A 147 -29.23 -13.29 -22.67
N GLU A 148 -29.11 -12.92 -21.39
CA GLU A 148 -30.08 -13.30 -20.36
C GLU A 148 -31.47 -12.74 -20.64
N ASN A 149 -31.56 -11.49 -21.13
CA ASN A 149 -32.84 -10.88 -21.50
C ASN A 149 -33.44 -11.57 -22.73
N SER A 150 -32.62 -11.88 -23.74
CA SER A 150 -33.05 -12.67 -24.92
C SER A 150 -33.59 -14.04 -24.51
N MET A 151 -32.87 -14.75 -23.63
CA MET A 151 -33.29 -16.06 -23.11
C MET A 151 -34.61 -15.98 -22.34
N LYS A 152 -34.80 -14.95 -21.51
CA LYS A 152 -36.07 -14.71 -20.81
C LYS A 152 -37.22 -14.49 -21.79
N THR A 153 -37.02 -13.70 -22.85
CA THR A 153 -38.04 -13.48 -23.88
C THR A 153 -38.41 -14.78 -24.59
N LEU A 154 -37.42 -15.59 -24.97
CA LEU A 154 -37.65 -16.90 -25.58
C LEU A 154 -38.38 -17.86 -24.63
N GLN A 155 -38.06 -17.82 -23.34
CA GLN A 155 -38.72 -18.65 -22.32
C GLN A 155 -40.20 -18.29 -22.16
N ILE A 156 -40.54 -17.00 -22.20
CA ILE A 156 -41.93 -16.52 -22.19
C ILE A 156 -42.65 -17.02 -23.45
N ALA A 157 -42.07 -16.84 -24.65
CA ALA A 157 -42.66 -17.28 -25.90
C ALA A 157 -42.88 -18.81 -25.95
N LEU A 158 -41.94 -19.59 -25.39
CA LEU A 158 -42.07 -21.04 -25.27
C LEU A 158 -43.20 -21.44 -24.31
N ALA A 159 -43.33 -20.74 -23.18
CA ALA A 159 -44.42 -20.96 -22.23
C ALA A 159 -45.79 -20.70 -22.87
N GLU A 160 -45.92 -19.62 -23.66
CA GLU A 160 -47.12 -19.32 -24.42
C GLU A 160 -47.47 -20.42 -25.44
N GLN A 161 -46.47 -20.95 -26.15
CA GLN A 161 -46.66 -22.07 -27.08
C GLN A 161 -47.11 -23.34 -26.35
N ASN A 162 -46.50 -23.64 -25.20
CA ASN A 162 -46.89 -24.80 -24.39
C ASN A 162 -48.32 -24.67 -23.86
N GLN A 163 -48.74 -23.47 -23.46
CA GLN A 163 -50.12 -23.20 -23.06
C GLN A 163 -51.09 -23.38 -24.23
N LYS A 164 -50.77 -22.86 -25.42
CA LYS A 164 -51.58 -23.08 -26.64
C LYS A 164 -51.72 -24.57 -26.95
N LYS A 165 -50.62 -25.33 -26.85
CA LYS A 165 -50.62 -26.79 -27.04
C LYS A 165 -51.51 -27.51 -26.02
N ALA A 166 -51.47 -27.11 -24.75
CA ALA A 166 -52.33 -27.67 -23.70
C ALA A 166 -53.82 -27.40 -23.97
N ASN A 167 -54.15 -26.18 -24.41
CA ASN A 167 -55.53 -25.82 -24.77
C ASN A 167 -56.05 -26.65 -25.94
N ILE A 168 -55.25 -26.82 -27.00
CA ILE A 168 -55.59 -27.67 -28.15
C ILE A 168 -55.78 -29.13 -27.72
N LEU A 169 -54.92 -29.64 -26.84
CA LEU A 169 -55.04 -31.00 -26.32
C LEU A 169 -56.34 -31.19 -25.53
N HIS A 170 -56.69 -30.22 -24.68
CA HIS A 170 -57.94 -30.24 -23.91
C HIS A 170 -59.17 -30.20 -24.83
N GLU A 171 -59.15 -29.34 -25.85
CA GLU A 171 -60.21 -29.28 -26.86
C GLU A 171 -60.36 -30.60 -27.63
N LYS A 172 -59.24 -31.20 -28.05
CA LYS A 172 -59.23 -32.54 -28.66
C LYS A 172 -59.88 -33.59 -27.74
N GLN A 173 -59.55 -33.59 -26.45
CA GLN A 173 -60.14 -34.53 -25.48
C GLN A 173 -61.65 -34.30 -25.31
N ASN A 174 -62.09 -33.05 -25.30
CA ASN A 174 -63.52 -32.72 -25.25
C ASN A 174 -64.26 -33.17 -26.50
N LEU A 175 -63.64 -33.03 -27.67
CA LEU A 175 -64.19 -33.55 -28.93
C LEU A 175 -64.26 -35.09 -28.92
N HIS A 176 -63.23 -35.79 -28.45
CA HIS A 176 -63.28 -37.25 -28.28
C HIS A 176 -64.40 -37.70 -27.33
N LYS A 177 -64.62 -37.00 -26.21
CA LYS A 177 -65.71 -37.32 -25.27
C LYS A 177 -67.11 -37.04 -25.84
N LYS A 178 -67.24 -36.10 -26.78
CA LYS A 178 -68.49 -35.87 -27.52
C LYS A 178 -68.72 -36.97 -28.55
N LEU A 179 -67.65 -37.40 -29.24
CA LEU A 179 -67.67 -38.51 -30.19
C LEU A 179 -68.05 -39.86 -29.55
N ASP A 180 -67.63 -40.12 -28.30
CA ASP A 180 -68.06 -41.32 -27.54
C ASP A 180 -69.56 -41.30 -27.14
N LYS A 181 -70.21 -40.14 -27.19
CA LYS A 181 -71.63 -39.99 -26.81
C LYS A 181 -72.58 -39.98 -28.01
N ASP A 182 -72.12 -39.48 -29.16
CA ASP A 182 -72.91 -39.42 -30.38
C ASP A 182 -72.60 -40.63 -31.28
N SER A 183 -73.24 -41.76 -30.98
CA SER A 183 -73.27 -42.95 -31.83
C SER A 183 -74.21 -42.72 -33.02
N ASP A 184 -73.72 -42.08 -34.08
CA ASP A 184 -74.37 -42.08 -35.40
C ASP A 184 -73.33 -42.13 -36.53
N ALA A 185 -73.47 -43.11 -37.44
CA ALA A 185 -72.51 -43.44 -38.50
C ALA A 185 -72.17 -42.28 -39.45
N ASP A 186 -73.10 -41.33 -39.60
CA ASP A 186 -72.99 -40.14 -40.45
C ASP A 186 -72.04 -39.06 -39.90
N PHE A 187 -71.74 -39.12 -38.59
CA PHE A 187 -70.78 -38.24 -37.93
C PHE A 187 -69.35 -38.76 -38.10
N VAL A 188 -69.16 -40.08 -38.05
CA VAL A 188 -67.87 -40.74 -38.21
C VAL A 188 -67.24 -40.41 -39.57
N GLU A 189 -68.03 -40.40 -40.64
CA GLU A 189 -67.53 -40.10 -41.99
C GLU A 189 -67.11 -38.63 -42.15
N ARG A 190 -67.92 -37.69 -41.67
CA ARG A 190 -67.57 -36.26 -41.64
C ARG A 190 -66.34 -35.99 -40.77
N PHE A 191 -66.21 -36.70 -39.66
CA PHE A 191 -65.08 -36.57 -38.74
C PHE A 191 -63.79 -37.16 -39.31
N ILE A 192 -63.86 -38.26 -40.07
CA ILE A 192 -62.70 -38.81 -40.79
C ILE A 192 -62.18 -37.81 -41.83
N VAL A 193 -63.09 -37.11 -42.54
CA VAL A 193 -62.71 -36.06 -43.49
C VAL A 193 -62.02 -34.89 -42.78
N LEU A 194 -62.56 -34.45 -41.63
CA LEU A 194 -62.00 -33.35 -40.86
C LEU A 194 -60.65 -33.72 -40.19
N LEU A 195 -60.50 -34.96 -39.71
CA LEU A 195 -59.22 -35.47 -39.20
C LEU A 195 -58.18 -35.53 -40.31
N LYS A 196 -58.56 -35.89 -41.54
CA LYS A 196 -57.65 -35.86 -42.70
C LYS A 196 -57.23 -34.43 -43.03
N SER A 197 -58.13 -33.45 -42.98
CA SER A 197 -57.77 -32.05 -43.24
C SER A 197 -56.89 -31.47 -42.12
N PHE A 198 -57.21 -31.72 -40.84
CA PHE A 198 -56.34 -31.30 -39.74
C PHE A 198 -54.99 -32.00 -39.78
N LYS A 199 -54.92 -33.27 -40.15
CA LYS A 199 -53.65 -33.98 -40.34
C LYS A 199 -52.84 -33.37 -41.49
N ALA A 200 -53.49 -32.93 -42.57
CA ALA A 200 -52.81 -32.22 -43.65
C ALA A 200 -52.29 -30.84 -43.22
N ASP A 201 -53.05 -30.12 -42.38
CA ASP A 201 -52.61 -28.84 -41.81
C ASP A 201 -51.47 -29.01 -40.80
N VAL A 202 -51.48 -30.08 -40.00
CA VAL A 202 -50.34 -30.47 -39.14
C VAL A 202 -49.12 -30.77 -40.00
N ILE A 203 -49.25 -31.56 -41.07
CA ILE A 203 -48.15 -31.81 -42.01
C ILE A 203 -47.66 -30.52 -42.65
N LYS A 204 -48.55 -29.57 -42.98
CA LYS A 204 -48.18 -28.26 -43.55
C LYS A 204 -47.47 -27.37 -42.53
N LEU A 205 -47.85 -27.43 -41.25
CA LEU A 205 -47.18 -26.75 -40.14
C LEU A 205 -45.82 -27.40 -39.82
N GLU A 206 -45.73 -28.72 -39.80
CA GLU A 206 -44.49 -29.48 -39.68
C GLU A 206 -43.55 -29.20 -40.85
N LYS A 207 -44.08 -29.06 -42.07
CA LYS A 207 -43.29 -28.65 -43.25
C LYS A 207 -42.85 -27.19 -43.17
N LYS A 208 -43.65 -26.29 -42.56
CA LYS A 208 -43.22 -24.93 -42.24
C LYS A 208 -42.15 -24.89 -41.14
N MET A 209 -42.13 -25.87 -40.23
CA MET A 209 -41.05 -26.07 -39.26
C MET A 209 -39.80 -26.65 -39.93
N SER A 210 -39.95 -27.55 -40.90
CA SER A 210 -38.85 -28.16 -41.68
C SER A 210 -38.26 -27.21 -42.75
N VAL A 211 -39.04 -26.27 -43.31
CA VAL A 211 -38.53 -25.22 -44.21
C VAL A 211 -37.74 -24.14 -43.44
N GLY A 212 -37.77 -24.15 -42.11
CA GLY A 212 -36.86 -23.38 -41.26
C GLY A 212 -35.46 -24.00 -41.08
N GLU A 213 -35.21 -25.20 -41.62
CA GLU A 213 -33.98 -25.97 -41.40
C GLU A 213 -33.00 -25.94 -42.59
N GLU A 214 -32.85 -24.80 -43.26
CA GLU A 214 -31.64 -24.52 -44.03
C GLU A 214 -30.80 -23.47 -43.31
N ASN A 215 -30.22 -23.86 -42.18
CA ASN A 215 -28.96 -23.32 -41.70
C ASN A 215 -28.34 -24.23 -40.63
N ARG A 216 -27.36 -25.00 -41.10
CA ARG A 216 -26.23 -25.58 -40.36
C ARG A 216 -26.59 -26.54 -39.23
N SER A 217 -26.35 -27.83 -39.52
CA SER A 217 -25.58 -28.74 -38.66
C SER A 217 -25.48 -28.29 -37.21
N ILE A 218 -26.52 -28.57 -36.43
CA ILE A 218 -26.39 -28.62 -34.97
C ILE A 218 -25.56 -29.88 -34.72
N SER A 219 -24.24 -29.66 -34.67
CA SER A 219 -23.31 -30.55 -34.00
C SER A 219 -23.91 -30.87 -32.64
N ASP A 220 -24.02 -32.17 -32.41
CA ASP A 220 -24.24 -32.81 -31.12
C ASP A 220 -23.51 -32.05 -29.99
N ASP A 221 -24.29 -31.80 -28.93
CA ASP A 221 -23.93 -32.11 -27.55
C ASP A 221 -22.54 -31.64 -27.09
N ILE A 222 -22.42 -30.40 -26.56
CA ILE A 222 -21.40 -29.85 -25.61
C ILE A 222 -21.61 -28.30 -25.39
N GLY A 223 -22.79 -27.73 -25.66
CA GLY A 223 -22.98 -26.26 -25.66
C GLY A 223 -23.13 -25.58 -24.27
N PRO A 224 -24.00 -26.06 -23.36
CA PRO A 224 -24.28 -25.34 -22.11
C PRO A 224 -23.27 -25.56 -20.98
N PHE A 225 -22.68 -26.76 -20.89
CA PHE A 225 -21.76 -27.13 -19.79
C PHE A 225 -20.40 -26.43 -19.93
N MET A 226 -19.83 -26.37 -21.13
CA MET A 226 -18.56 -25.67 -21.38
C MET A 226 -18.64 -24.16 -21.10
N TYR A 227 -19.76 -23.51 -21.43
CA TYR A 227 -19.91 -22.07 -21.22
C TYR A 227 -20.17 -21.75 -19.73
N LEU A 228 -20.94 -22.59 -19.04
CA LEU A 228 -21.13 -22.50 -17.60
C LEU A 228 -19.83 -22.78 -16.83
N ASP A 229 -19.01 -23.73 -17.28
CA ASP A 229 -17.71 -24.02 -16.69
C ASP A 229 -16.71 -22.91 -16.92
N LYS A 230 -16.66 -22.32 -18.12
CA LYS A 230 -15.85 -21.11 -18.39
C LYS A 230 -16.32 -19.93 -17.54
N LEU A 231 -17.62 -19.76 -17.37
CA LEU A 231 -18.19 -18.73 -16.49
C LEU A 231 -17.82 -18.97 -15.02
N ASN A 232 -17.92 -20.21 -14.54
CA ASN A 232 -17.57 -20.57 -13.17
C ASN A 232 -16.06 -20.47 -12.92
N LEU A 233 -15.23 -20.76 -13.93
CA LEU A 233 -13.79 -20.54 -13.89
C LEU A 233 -13.47 -19.05 -13.78
N ALA A 234 -14.05 -18.22 -14.66
CA ALA A 234 -13.90 -16.76 -14.61
C ALA A 234 -14.39 -16.17 -13.27
N LYS A 235 -15.51 -16.66 -12.72
CA LYS A 235 -15.99 -16.27 -11.39
C LYS A 235 -15.02 -16.67 -10.28
N ARG A 236 -14.40 -17.86 -10.36
CA ARG A 236 -13.39 -18.32 -9.39
C ARG A 236 -12.11 -17.50 -9.46
N GLU A 237 -11.65 -17.19 -10.66
CA GLU A 237 -10.48 -16.33 -10.90
C GLU A 237 -10.73 -14.92 -10.38
N LEU A 238 -11.89 -14.33 -10.69
CA LEU A 238 -12.30 -13.03 -10.14
C LEU A 238 -12.38 -13.07 -8.61
N ALA A 239 -12.98 -14.10 -8.03
CA ALA A 239 -13.04 -14.26 -6.58
C ALA A 239 -11.65 -14.41 -5.94
N ALA A 240 -10.68 -15.01 -6.65
CA ALA A 240 -9.29 -15.06 -6.21
C ALA A 240 -8.63 -13.67 -6.27
N LYS A 241 -8.82 -12.92 -7.36
CA LYS A 241 -8.32 -11.55 -7.52
C LYS A 241 -8.94 -10.59 -6.50
N VAL A 242 -10.25 -10.67 -6.25
CA VAL A 242 -10.94 -9.87 -5.21
C VAL A 242 -10.38 -10.16 -3.83
N ARG A 243 -10.12 -11.43 -3.51
CA ARG A 243 -9.44 -11.80 -2.25
C ARG A 243 -8.03 -11.21 -2.17
N ALA A 244 -7.28 -11.21 -3.27
CA ALA A 244 -5.95 -10.59 -3.33
C ALA A 244 -6.03 -9.06 -3.15
N VAL A 245 -6.97 -8.38 -3.83
CA VAL A 245 -7.19 -6.93 -3.67
C VAL A 245 -7.62 -6.57 -2.25
N LEU A 246 -8.47 -7.37 -1.62
CA LEU A 246 -8.83 -7.18 -0.21
C LEU A 246 -7.65 -7.38 0.72
N SER A 247 -6.77 -8.34 0.42
CA SER A 247 -5.51 -8.52 1.16
C SER A 247 -4.62 -7.30 1.04
N LEU A 248 -4.44 -6.77 -0.17
CA LEU A 248 -3.66 -5.55 -0.41
C LEU A 248 -4.30 -4.33 0.27
N LYS A 249 -5.63 -4.18 0.23
CA LYS A 249 -6.34 -3.10 0.93
C LYS A 249 -6.16 -3.16 2.45
N ARG A 250 -6.12 -4.37 3.04
CA ARG A 250 -5.80 -4.53 4.47
C ARG A 250 -4.37 -4.12 4.76
N GLN A 251 -3.41 -4.57 3.95
CA GLN A 251 -2.00 -4.14 4.08
C GLN A 251 -1.83 -2.62 3.93
N LEU A 252 -2.63 -1.99 3.08
CA LEU A 252 -2.63 -0.53 2.92
C LEU A 252 -3.30 0.18 4.10
N ALA A 253 -4.36 -0.39 4.67
CA ALA A 253 -5.00 0.13 5.88
C ALA A 253 -4.13 -0.03 7.13
N ASP A 254 -3.23 -1.02 7.15
CA ASP A 254 -2.21 -1.18 8.19
C ASP A 254 -1.12 -0.09 8.09
N MET A 255 -1.04 0.65 6.97
CA MET A 255 -0.16 1.81 6.87
C MET A 255 -0.86 3.07 7.37
N PRO A 256 -0.28 3.79 8.34
CA PRO A 256 -0.85 5.03 8.84
C PRO A 256 -0.94 6.06 7.70
N SER A 257 -2.09 6.72 7.62
CA SER A 257 -2.37 7.79 6.67
C SER A 257 -1.46 9.00 6.90
N GLN A 258 -1.32 9.86 5.88
CA GLN A 258 -0.51 11.09 5.99
C GLN A 258 -0.92 11.96 7.19
N SER A 259 -2.23 12.04 7.48
CA SER A 259 -2.74 12.76 8.64
C SER A 259 -2.33 12.14 9.97
N GLU A 260 -2.29 10.81 10.07
CA GLU A 260 -1.82 10.11 11.29
C GLU A 260 -0.32 10.29 11.46
N LEU A 261 0.45 10.28 10.37
CA LEU A 261 1.89 10.51 10.39
C LEU A 261 2.23 11.90 10.96
N ILE A 262 1.52 12.94 10.50
CA ILE A 262 1.66 14.31 11.00
C ILE A 262 1.27 14.41 12.49
N GLN A 263 0.23 13.70 12.91
CA GLN A 263 -0.15 13.64 14.32
C GLN A 263 0.93 12.98 15.18
N TYR A 264 1.52 11.88 14.69
CA TYR A 264 2.62 11.22 15.38
C TYR A 264 3.85 12.11 15.47
N GLU A 265 4.24 12.77 14.39
CA GLU A 265 5.36 13.72 14.38
C GLU A 265 5.18 14.84 15.42
N ARG A 266 3.99 15.43 15.47
CA ARG A 266 3.66 16.44 16.50
C ARG A 266 3.74 15.85 17.90
N ARG A 267 3.17 14.65 18.11
CA ARG A 267 3.19 13.98 19.40
C ARG A 267 4.60 13.62 19.85
N PHE A 268 5.47 13.19 18.94
CA PHE A 268 6.88 12.91 19.21
C PHE A 268 7.64 14.18 19.58
N SER A 269 7.39 15.28 18.87
CA SER A 269 7.99 16.58 19.18
C SER A 269 7.61 17.08 20.58
N GLU A 270 6.32 16.95 20.94
CA GLU A 270 5.82 17.27 22.27
C GLU A 270 6.47 16.39 23.36
N LEU A 271 6.57 15.08 23.11
CA LEU A 271 7.19 14.15 24.03
C LEU A 271 8.68 14.45 24.22
N TYR A 272 9.37 14.79 23.13
CA TYR A 272 10.79 15.13 23.17
C TYR A 272 11.04 16.40 24.00
N ALA A 273 10.20 17.42 23.84
CA ALA A 273 10.26 18.63 24.66
C ALA A 273 10.07 18.31 26.16
N GLN A 274 9.13 17.43 26.51
CA GLN A 274 8.93 16.99 27.90
C GLN A 274 10.14 16.24 28.45
N ILE A 275 10.75 15.34 27.66
CA ILE A 275 11.94 14.60 28.07
C ILE A 275 13.11 15.55 28.33
N GLN A 276 13.30 16.55 27.46
CA GLN A 276 14.36 17.55 27.63
C GLN A 276 14.14 18.42 28.88
N ASP A 277 12.90 18.85 29.15
CA ASP A 277 12.58 19.59 30.37
C ASP A 277 12.84 18.75 31.63
N ARG A 278 12.45 17.47 31.62
CA ARG A 278 12.76 16.53 32.70
C ARG A 278 14.26 16.35 32.90
N LEU A 279 15.04 16.21 31.82
CA LEU A 279 16.49 16.11 31.90
C LEU A 279 17.13 17.37 32.51
N CYS A 280 16.62 18.56 32.14
CA CYS A 280 17.04 19.82 32.73
C CYS A 280 16.76 19.86 34.25
N GLN A 281 15.55 19.44 34.66
CA GLN A 281 15.18 19.36 36.08
C GLN A 281 16.07 18.36 36.84
N THR A 282 16.31 17.18 36.29
CA THR A 282 17.20 16.18 36.89
C THR A 282 18.61 16.73 37.08
N ARG A 283 19.17 17.41 36.08
CA ARG A 283 20.48 18.07 36.19
C ARG A 283 20.51 19.13 37.29
N LYS A 284 19.46 19.95 37.42
CA LYS A 284 19.33 20.92 38.51
C LYS A 284 19.33 20.22 39.88
N PHE A 285 18.59 19.12 40.04
CA PHE A 285 18.59 18.37 41.30
C PHE A 285 19.97 17.80 41.65
N TYR A 286 20.71 17.26 40.67
CA TYR A 286 22.07 16.78 40.91
C TYR A 286 23.04 17.91 41.26
N ALA A 287 22.93 19.08 40.63
CA ALA A 287 23.74 20.24 40.97
C ALA A 287 23.50 20.67 42.43
N THR A 288 22.23 20.74 42.86
CA THR A 288 21.86 21.07 44.24
C THR A 288 22.36 20.01 45.22
N TYR A 289 22.22 18.73 44.88
CA TYR A 289 22.71 17.63 45.70
C TYR A 289 24.23 17.71 45.90
N ASN A 290 24.99 17.90 44.81
CA ASN A 290 26.45 18.02 44.88
C ASN A 290 26.88 19.20 45.75
N ALA A 291 26.21 20.35 45.62
CA ALA A 291 26.47 21.51 46.48
C ALA A 291 26.21 21.19 47.97
N LEU A 292 25.11 20.48 48.28
CA LEU A 292 24.80 20.07 49.65
C LEU A 292 25.82 19.06 50.20
N VAL A 293 26.34 18.15 49.37
CA VAL A 293 27.41 17.23 49.74
C VAL A 293 28.69 18.00 50.06
N GLU A 294 29.07 18.95 49.22
CA GLU A 294 30.25 19.80 49.45
C GLU A 294 30.11 20.60 50.76
N ILE A 295 28.95 21.22 51.00
CA ILE A 295 28.66 21.92 52.26
C ILE A 295 28.78 20.97 53.44
N LYS A 296 28.21 19.76 53.36
CA LYS A 296 28.31 18.75 54.43
C LYS A 296 29.77 18.39 54.72
N GLU A 297 30.59 18.19 53.69
CA GLU A 297 32.01 17.88 53.86
C GLU A 297 32.78 19.04 54.51
N LEU A 298 32.48 20.28 54.13
CA LEU A 298 33.06 21.47 54.75
C LEU A 298 32.64 21.60 56.23
N MET A 299 31.36 21.39 56.54
CA MET A 299 30.88 21.41 57.94
C MET A 299 31.53 20.31 58.80
N LEU A 300 31.76 19.11 58.24
CA LEU A 300 32.45 18.04 58.94
C LEU A 300 33.92 18.41 59.22
N LYS A 301 34.60 19.04 58.27
CA LYS A 301 35.96 19.57 58.46
C LYS A 301 35.99 20.65 59.54
N GLU A 302 35.06 21.60 59.52
CA GLU A 302 34.96 22.65 60.53
C GLU A 302 34.71 22.07 61.94
N THR A 303 33.80 21.11 62.05
CA THR A 303 33.53 20.41 63.32
C THR A 303 34.78 19.70 63.83
N SER A 304 35.53 19.01 62.94
CA SER A 304 36.79 18.37 63.30
C SER A 304 37.83 19.37 63.80
N LEU A 305 37.97 20.52 63.13
CA LEU A 305 38.90 21.58 63.53
C LEU A 305 38.53 22.18 64.89
N LEU A 306 37.25 22.48 65.12
CA LEU A 306 36.75 22.97 66.40
C LEU A 306 37.01 21.98 67.54
N ASN A 307 36.83 20.68 67.29
CA ASN A 307 37.15 19.63 68.26
C ASN A 307 38.66 19.53 68.56
N SER A 308 39.51 19.74 67.56
CA SER A 308 40.96 19.80 67.76
C SER A 308 41.36 21.02 68.59
N LEU A 309 40.79 22.19 68.30
CA LEU A 309 41.03 23.43 69.07
C LEU A 309 40.52 23.31 70.51
N SER A 310 39.34 22.73 70.73
CA SER A 310 38.79 22.53 72.07
C SER A 310 39.68 21.59 72.89
N SER A 311 40.13 20.49 72.29
CA SER A 311 41.07 19.54 72.92
C SER A 311 42.38 20.22 73.33
N GLN A 312 42.96 21.06 72.45
CA GLN A 312 44.18 21.82 72.75
C GLN A 312 43.99 22.82 73.89
N SER A 313 42.86 23.54 73.91
CA SER A 313 42.57 24.50 74.99
C SER A 313 42.40 23.81 76.35
N VAL A 314 41.76 22.64 76.38
CA VAL A 314 41.59 21.84 77.61
C VAL A 314 42.93 21.29 78.11
N SER A 315 43.83 20.82 77.22
CA SER A 315 45.17 20.40 77.63
C SER A 315 46.00 21.56 78.20
N HIS A 316 45.88 22.76 77.63
CA HIS A 316 46.65 23.92 78.09
C HIS A 316 46.16 24.46 79.46
N CYS A 317 44.88 24.24 79.80
CA CYS A 317 44.34 24.57 81.13
C CYS A 317 44.72 23.55 82.23
N HIS A 318 45.24 22.37 81.89
CA HIS A 318 45.69 21.37 82.88
C HIS A 318 47.21 21.39 83.14
N GLU A 319 48.00 22.12 82.35
CA GLU A 319 49.46 22.25 82.51
C GLU A 319 49.91 23.56 83.19
N GLY A 320 48.99 24.45 83.58
CA GLY A 320 49.26 25.68 84.35
C GLY A 320 48.69 25.62 85.76
#